data_AF-A0A948VE09-F1
#
_entry.id   AF-A0A948VE09-F1
#
_cell.length_a   1.000
_cell.length_b   1.000
_cell.length_c   1.000
_cell.angle_alpha   90.00
_cell.angle_beta   90.00
_cell.angle_gamma   90.00
#
_symmetry.space_group_name_H-M   'P 1'
#
loop_
_entity.id
_entity.type
_entity.pdbx_description
1 polymer ?
#
loop_
_entity_poly.entity_id
_entity_poly.type
_entity_poly.pdbx_seq_one_letter_code
_entity_poly.pdbx_strand_id
1 'polypeptide(L)'
;MMDSGELVLAIGSFAALGSWVGGVVESVGIGQFWPWVYRYGPKVKSQSIPRAGSARIPLVEDSDLIAVSTLSDTAALFRARMGLVGFKSYGTTNPIKGTIETTDSELRLYGRLSVMPLVFIGVWFAMWFGANIRRVMAGDKFSLFLLVLGCGGAMAIACFWFLMERRRFVEAIENLVAQLDKSA
;
A
#
# COMPACT_ATOMS: atom_id res chain seq x y z
N MET A 1 -41.26 -3.31 -5.44
CA MET A 1 -41.18 -4.41 -4.48
C MET A 1 -40.13 -5.36 -5.04
N MET A 2 -38.99 -5.49 -4.37
CA MET A 2 -37.86 -6.31 -4.85
C MET A 2 -38.26 -7.78 -4.83
N ASP A 3 -37.92 -8.53 -5.87
CA ASP A 3 -38.18 -9.98 -5.84
C ASP A 3 -37.22 -10.68 -4.86
N SER A 4 -37.59 -11.89 -4.42
CA SER A 4 -36.78 -12.64 -3.46
C SER A 4 -35.37 -12.98 -3.98
N GLY A 5 -35.19 -13.13 -5.29
CA GLY A 5 -33.90 -13.37 -5.94
C GLY A 5 -33.02 -12.13 -5.97
N GLU A 6 -33.59 -10.96 -6.27
CA GLU A 6 -32.92 -9.65 -6.20
C GLU A 6 -32.45 -9.36 -4.77
N LEU A 7 -33.26 -9.70 -3.76
CA LEU A 7 -32.89 -9.54 -2.35
C LEU A 7 -31.70 -10.42 -1.95
N VAL A 8 -31.71 -11.69 -2.34
CA VAL A 8 -30.58 -12.60 -2.08
C VAL A 8 -29.32 -12.10 -2.78
N LEU A 9 -29.44 -11.59 -4.00
CA LEU A 9 -28.33 -10.98 -4.74
C LEU A 9 -27.78 -9.73 -4.06
N ALA A 10 -28.63 -8.85 -3.59
CA ALA A 10 -28.23 -7.65 -2.88
C ALA A 10 -27.47 -8.01 -1.58
N ILE A 11 -28.04 -8.90 -0.76
CA ILE A 11 -27.42 -9.35 0.50
C ILE A 11 -26.06 -10.00 0.23
N GLY A 12 -25.99 -10.92 -0.74
CA GLY A 12 -24.73 -11.57 -1.13
C GLY A 12 -23.68 -10.56 -1.60
N SER A 13 -24.09 -9.54 -2.36
CA SER A 13 -23.21 -8.47 -2.85
C SER A 13 -22.65 -7.62 -1.71
N PHE A 14 -23.46 -7.26 -0.71
CA PHE A 14 -23.00 -6.52 0.46
C PHE A 14 -22.09 -7.36 1.37
N ALA A 15 -22.41 -8.64 1.57
CA ALA A 15 -21.55 -9.55 2.31
C ALA A 15 -20.19 -9.72 1.62
N ALA A 16 -20.18 -9.85 0.30
CA ALA A 16 -18.95 -9.88 -0.51
C ALA A 16 -18.14 -8.58 -0.34
N LEU A 17 -18.80 -7.41 -0.38
CA LEU A 17 -18.14 -6.12 -0.15
C LEU A 17 -17.54 -6.02 1.26
N GLY A 18 -18.27 -6.44 2.30
CA GLY A 18 -17.80 -6.43 3.69
C GLY A 18 -16.59 -7.34 3.90
N SER A 19 -16.65 -8.57 3.39
CA SER A 19 -15.52 -9.51 3.42
C SER A 19 -14.30 -8.97 2.67
N TRP A 20 -14.53 -8.22 1.58
CA TRP A 20 -13.49 -7.59 0.80
C TRP A 20 -12.77 -6.48 1.58
N VAL A 21 -13.49 -5.61 2.30
CA VAL A 21 -12.86 -4.59 3.16
C VAL A 21 -11.95 -5.25 4.20
N GLY A 22 -12.42 -6.34 4.84
CA GLY A 22 -11.62 -7.13 5.76
C GLY A 22 -10.35 -7.69 5.11
N GLY A 23 -10.48 -8.27 3.92
CA GLY A 23 -9.34 -8.80 3.15
C GLY A 23 -8.35 -7.73 2.68
N VAL A 24 -8.79 -6.51 2.34
CA VAL A 24 -7.88 -5.38 2.07
C VAL A 24 -7.09 -5.04 3.33
N VAL A 25 -7.76 -4.90 4.47
CA VAL A 25 -7.10 -4.52 5.73
C VAL A 25 -6.08 -5.58 6.13
N GLU A 26 -6.44 -6.85 6.02
CA GLU A 26 -5.55 -7.97 6.35
C GLU A 26 -4.38 -8.08 5.35
N SER A 27 -4.62 -7.96 4.04
CA SER A 27 -3.56 -8.01 3.02
C SER A 27 -2.60 -6.83 3.11
N VAL A 28 -3.08 -5.64 3.52
CA VAL A 28 -2.23 -4.50 3.87
C VAL A 28 -1.38 -4.83 5.10
N GLY A 29 -1.98 -5.45 6.13
CA GLY A 29 -1.28 -5.84 7.36
C GLY A 29 -0.19 -6.87 7.11
N ILE A 30 -0.52 -7.98 6.45
CA ILE A 30 0.43 -9.07 6.18
C ILE A 30 1.46 -8.65 5.12
N GLY A 31 1.05 -7.91 4.09
CA GLY A 31 1.93 -7.46 3.02
C GLY A 31 3.07 -6.54 3.47
N GLN A 32 2.90 -5.85 4.61
CA GLN A 32 3.93 -4.97 5.20
C GLN A 32 5.21 -5.70 5.61
N PHE A 33 5.15 -7.02 5.74
CA PHE A 33 6.26 -7.85 6.20
C PHE A 33 7.11 -8.45 5.10
N TRP A 34 6.63 -8.45 3.85
CA TRP A 34 7.32 -9.09 2.75
C TRP A 34 8.11 -8.10 1.88
N PRO A 35 9.46 -8.21 1.85
CA PRO A 35 10.32 -7.32 1.04
C PRO A 35 9.95 -7.23 -0.44
N TRP A 36 9.55 -8.36 -1.05
CA TRP A 36 9.23 -8.42 -2.47
C TRP A 36 7.99 -7.60 -2.84
N VAL A 37 7.04 -7.46 -1.92
CA VAL A 37 5.79 -6.71 -2.11
C VAL A 37 6.06 -5.23 -2.37
N TYR A 38 7.12 -4.71 -1.75
CA TYR A 38 7.61 -3.35 -1.96
C TYR A 38 8.59 -3.26 -3.13
N ARG A 39 9.36 -4.32 -3.39
CA ARG A 39 10.29 -4.39 -4.54
C ARG A 39 9.59 -4.26 -5.90
N TYR A 40 8.37 -4.74 -6.03
CA TYR A 40 7.58 -4.60 -7.27
C TYR A 40 6.49 -3.53 -7.16
N GLY A 41 6.40 -2.88 -6.01
CA GLY A 41 5.47 -1.79 -5.76
C GLY A 41 5.77 -0.54 -6.60
N PRO A 42 4.73 0.24 -6.98
CA PRO A 42 4.93 1.49 -7.69
C PRO A 42 5.68 2.50 -6.82
N LYS A 43 6.60 3.24 -7.45
CA LYS A 43 7.33 4.36 -6.84
C LYS A 43 6.40 5.58 -6.78
N VAL A 44 6.17 6.12 -5.58
CA VAL A 44 5.22 7.24 -5.37
C VAL A 44 5.93 8.57 -5.12
N LYS A 45 7.10 8.53 -4.48
CA LYS A 45 7.91 9.71 -4.19
C LYS A 45 9.37 9.35 -4.31
N SER A 46 10.17 10.25 -4.87
CA SER A 46 11.62 10.18 -4.88
C SER A 46 12.20 11.43 -4.26
N GLN A 47 13.22 11.29 -3.42
CA GLN A 47 13.98 12.39 -2.86
C GLN A 47 15.46 12.06 -2.94
N SER A 48 16.26 12.98 -3.46
CA SER A 48 17.72 12.89 -3.46
C SER A 48 18.29 13.72 -2.32
N ILE A 49 19.29 13.17 -1.65
CA ILE A 49 20.06 13.85 -0.60
C ILE A 49 21.52 13.84 -1.05
N PRO A 50 22.22 14.99 -1.08
CA PRO A 50 23.65 15.03 -1.37
C PRO A 50 24.41 14.16 -0.36
N ARG A 51 25.29 13.30 -0.84
CA ARG A 51 26.01 12.36 0.02
C ARG A 51 27.35 12.95 0.46
N ALA A 52 27.52 13.15 1.77
CA ALA A 52 28.81 13.47 2.36
C ALA A 52 29.54 12.15 2.76
N GLY A 53 30.38 11.61 1.88
CA GLY A 53 31.28 10.50 2.23
C GLY A 53 30.88 9.10 1.72
N SER A 54 31.39 8.06 2.40
CA SER A 54 31.62 6.70 1.87
C SER A 54 30.41 6.03 1.18
N ALA A 55 30.69 5.19 0.18
CA ALA A 55 29.74 4.52 -0.71
C ALA A 55 28.77 3.51 -0.04
N ARG A 56 28.95 3.18 1.25
CA ARG A 56 28.06 2.24 1.97
C ARG A 56 26.84 2.91 2.59
N ILE A 57 25.66 2.29 2.46
CA ILE A 57 24.43 2.70 3.15
C ILE A 57 24.72 2.61 4.65
N PRO A 58 24.59 3.72 5.42
CA PRO A 58 24.72 3.62 6.86
C PRO A 58 23.62 2.70 7.37
N LEU A 59 24.00 1.57 7.97
CA LEU A 59 23.07 0.80 8.78
C LEU A 59 22.80 1.66 10.02
N VAL A 60 21.74 2.46 9.95
CA VAL A 60 21.21 3.13 11.13
C VAL A 60 20.50 2.03 11.91
N GLU A 61 21.17 1.46 12.90
CA GLU A 61 20.60 0.49 13.84
C GLU A 61 19.79 1.19 14.95
N ASP A 62 19.62 2.50 14.86
CA ASP A 62 18.83 3.24 15.84
C ASP A 62 17.33 2.89 15.71
N SER A 63 16.72 2.69 16.87
CA SER A 63 15.55 1.84 17.10
C SER A 63 14.26 2.17 16.32
N ASP A 64 14.21 3.30 15.62
CA ASP A 64 13.04 3.80 14.89
C ASP A 64 13.15 3.64 13.35
N LEU A 65 14.34 3.37 12.80
CA LEU A 65 14.58 3.34 11.36
C LEU A 65 15.53 2.21 10.96
N ILE A 66 14.99 1.01 10.83
CA ILE A 66 15.81 -0.18 10.54
C ILE A 66 15.94 -0.35 9.02
N ALA A 67 17.17 -0.23 8.49
CA ALA A 67 17.52 -0.74 7.17
C ALA A 67 17.56 -2.28 7.24
N VAL A 68 16.41 -2.94 7.11
CA VAL A 68 16.26 -4.37 7.48
C VAL A 68 16.81 -5.34 6.43
N SER A 69 16.86 -4.94 5.16
CA SER A 69 17.25 -5.87 4.09
C SER A 69 17.97 -5.13 2.98
N THR A 70 19.24 -5.44 2.79
CA THR A 70 19.98 -5.11 1.57
C THR A 70 19.36 -5.90 0.42
N LEU A 71 18.99 -5.21 -0.67
CA LEU A 71 18.62 -5.84 -1.94
C LEU A 71 19.85 -6.08 -2.81
N SER A 72 20.81 -5.15 -2.73
CA SER A 72 22.08 -5.14 -3.43
C SER A 72 23.07 -4.29 -2.64
N ASP A 73 24.32 -4.24 -3.11
CA ASP A 73 25.37 -3.39 -2.52
C ASP A 73 25.01 -1.88 -2.56
N THR A 74 24.12 -1.51 -3.48
CA THR A 74 23.68 -0.13 -3.72
C THR A 74 22.24 0.15 -3.32
N ALA A 75 21.48 -0.85 -2.87
CA ALA A 75 20.07 -0.66 -2.53
C ALA A 75 19.66 -1.42 -1.27
N ALA A 76 18.91 -0.75 -0.40
CA ALA A 76 18.34 -1.34 0.81
C ALA A 76 16.87 -0.95 0.97
N LEU A 77 16.08 -1.81 1.61
CA LEU A 77 14.75 -1.43 2.09
C LEU A 77 14.88 -0.76 3.45
N PHE A 78 14.18 0.35 3.62
CA PHE A 78 14.05 0.99 4.92
C PHE A 78 12.66 0.77 5.49
N ARG A 79 12.61 0.61 6.81
CA ARG A 79 11.37 0.49 7.57
C ARG A 79 11.26 1.69 8.51
N ALA A 80 10.07 2.27 8.60
CA ALA A 80 9.83 3.39 9.50
C ALA A 80 8.63 3.09 10.39
N ARG A 81 8.69 3.52 11.63
CA ARG A 81 7.63 3.33 12.62
C ARG A 81 6.34 4.01 12.17
N MET A 82 5.23 3.28 12.20
CA MET A 82 3.91 3.86 11.92
C MET A 82 3.31 4.38 13.23
N GLY A 83 3.10 5.70 13.34
CA GLY A 83 2.18 6.26 14.32
C GLY A 83 0.76 6.12 13.78
N LEU A 84 0.02 5.10 14.21
CA LEU A 84 -1.42 5.06 13.95
C LEU A 84 -2.10 6.03 14.92
N VAL A 85 -2.96 6.90 14.40
CA VAL A 85 -3.70 7.92 15.16
C VAL A 85 -4.29 7.31 16.43
N GLY A 86 -3.80 7.76 17.60
CA GLY A 86 -4.30 7.35 18.92
C GLY A 86 -3.81 6.00 19.46
N PHE A 87 -3.19 5.15 18.64
CA PHE A 87 -2.59 3.90 19.10
C PHE A 87 -1.06 4.00 18.96
N LYS A 88 -0.40 4.37 20.06
CA LYS A 88 1.02 4.01 20.26
C LYS A 88 1.08 2.48 20.18
N SER A 89 1.38 1.95 19.01
CA SER A 89 1.56 0.52 18.82
C SER A 89 2.76 0.10 19.66
N TYR A 90 2.47 -0.46 20.83
CA TYR A 90 3.43 -1.09 21.71
C TYR A 90 4.00 -2.31 20.97
N GLY A 91 5.26 -2.25 20.55
CA GLY A 91 6.08 -3.43 20.24
C GLY A 91 6.05 -4.01 18.82
N THR A 92 5.08 -3.71 17.96
CA THR A 92 4.99 -4.34 16.63
C THR A 92 4.36 -3.34 15.66
N THR A 93 4.92 -2.92 14.54
CA THR A 93 5.95 -3.46 13.66
C THR A 93 6.43 -2.29 12.78
N ASN A 94 7.72 -2.17 12.47
CA ASN A 94 8.19 -1.19 11.49
C ASN A 94 7.82 -1.71 10.08
N PRO A 95 6.78 -1.21 9.40
CA PRO A 95 6.47 -1.60 8.03
C PRO A 95 7.59 -1.15 7.09
N ILE A 96 7.81 -1.91 6.03
CA ILE A 96 8.67 -1.47 4.94
C ILE A 96 8.03 -0.25 4.29
N LYS A 97 8.81 0.82 4.10
CA LYS A 97 8.33 2.10 3.58
C LYS A 97 8.89 2.48 2.22
N GLY A 98 10.03 1.91 1.85
CA GLY A 98 10.65 2.26 0.59
C GLY A 98 12.00 1.63 0.39
N THR A 99 12.63 2.04 -0.71
CA THR A 99 13.99 1.66 -1.07
C THR A 99 14.89 2.88 -0.99
N ILE A 100 16.03 2.71 -0.33
CA ILE A 100 17.19 3.59 -0.41
C ILE A 100 18.06 3.04 -1.54
N GLU A 101 18.41 3.86 -2.51
CA GLU A 101 19.38 3.55 -3.55
C GLU A 101 20.54 4.54 -3.39
N THR A 102 21.77 4.04 -3.31
CA THR A 102 22.97 4.86 -3.23
C THR A 102 23.63 4.98 -4.59
N THR A 103 23.98 6.21 -4.94
CA THR A 103 24.87 6.55 -6.05
C THR A 103 26.17 7.13 -5.47
N ASP A 104 27.18 7.35 -6.32
CA ASP A 104 28.49 7.89 -5.93
C ASP A 104 28.40 9.28 -5.27
N SER A 105 27.44 10.11 -5.66
CA SER A 105 27.29 11.49 -5.19
C SER A 105 26.00 11.78 -4.40
N GLU A 106 25.05 10.86 -4.38
CA GLU A 106 23.73 11.09 -3.79
C GLU A 106 23.09 9.82 -3.20
N LEU A 107 22.29 10.04 -2.17
CA LEU A 107 21.39 9.04 -1.59
C LEU A 107 19.98 9.29 -2.15
N ARG A 108 19.43 8.32 -2.88
CA ARG A 108 18.06 8.40 -3.43
C ARG A 108 17.11 7.59 -2.57
N LEU A 109 16.14 8.26 -1.97
CA LEU A 109 15.06 7.67 -1.20
C LEU A 109 13.82 7.53 -2.07
N TYR A 110 13.30 6.31 -2.21
CA TYR A 110 12.08 6.03 -2.94
C TYR A 110 10.99 5.50 -2.00
N GLY A 111 9.90 6.24 -1.85
CA GLY A 111 8.68 5.73 -1.22
C GLY A 111 7.98 4.75 -2.16
N ARG A 112 7.67 3.55 -1.67
CA ARG A 112 7.07 2.48 -2.48
C ARG A 112 5.80 1.95 -1.85
N LEU A 113 4.74 1.79 -2.65
CA LEU A 113 3.51 1.17 -2.19
C LEU A 113 3.64 -0.35 -2.16
N SER A 114 2.93 -0.97 -1.22
CA SER A 114 2.72 -2.42 -1.27
C SER A 114 1.96 -2.80 -2.54
N VAL A 115 2.41 -3.82 -3.28
CA VAL A 115 1.68 -4.34 -4.44
C VAL A 115 0.45 -5.17 -4.05
N MET A 116 0.39 -5.67 -2.80
CA MET A 116 -0.70 -6.56 -2.36
C MET A 116 -2.10 -5.94 -2.48
N PRO A 117 -2.35 -4.70 -2.05
CA PRO A 117 -3.65 -4.06 -2.23
C PRO A 117 -4.03 -3.94 -3.71
N LEU A 118 -3.06 -3.67 -4.60
CA LEU A 118 -3.32 -3.60 -6.04
C LEU A 118 -3.72 -4.95 -6.62
N VAL A 119 -3.00 -6.01 -6.26
CA VAL A 119 -3.34 -7.40 -6.67
C VAL A 119 -4.73 -7.77 -6.16
N PHE A 120 -4.99 -7.51 -4.88
CA PHE A 120 -6.27 -7.84 -4.27
C PHE A 120 -7.44 -7.08 -4.91
N ILE A 121 -7.30 -5.76 -5.09
CA ILE A 121 -8.28 -4.92 -5.80
C ILE A 121 -8.50 -5.46 -7.23
N GLY A 122 -7.42 -5.81 -7.94
CA GLY A 122 -7.50 -6.35 -9.29
C GLY A 122 -8.25 -7.68 -9.37
N VAL A 123 -7.92 -8.65 -8.51
CA VAL A 123 -8.60 -9.96 -8.45
C VAL A 123 -10.07 -9.79 -8.12
N TRP A 124 -10.37 -9.00 -7.08
CA TRP A 124 -11.76 -8.75 -6.70
C TRP A 124 -12.54 -8.06 -7.82
N PHE A 125 -11.95 -7.04 -8.44
CA PHE A 125 -12.58 -6.31 -9.53
C PHE A 125 -12.88 -7.25 -10.71
N ALA A 126 -11.96 -8.13 -11.08
CA ALA A 126 -12.16 -9.12 -12.13
C ALA A 126 -13.32 -10.08 -11.79
N MET A 127 -13.40 -10.55 -10.54
CA MET A 127 -14.51 -11.40 -10.09
C MET A 127 -15.86 -10.66 -10.10
N TRP A 128 -15.90 -9.44 -9.56
CA TRP A 128 -17.10 -8.60 -9.54
C TRP A 128 -17.59 -8.26 -10.95
N PHE A 129 -16.66 -7.86 -11.82
CA PHE A 129 -16.93 -7.56 -13.21
C PHE A 129 -17.47 -8.81 -13.92
N GLY A 130 -16.80 -9.96 -13.77
CA GLY A 130 -17.21 -11.23 -14.38
C GLY A 130 -18.60 -11.69 -13.93
N ALA A 131 -18.95 -11.50 -12.65
CA ALA A 131 -20.25 -11.86 -12.10
C ALA A 131 -21.41 -11.01 -12.69
N ASN A 132 -21.16 -9.73 -12.97
CA ASN A 132 -22.21 -8.80 -13.38
C ASN A 132 -22.29 -8.59 -14.90
N ILE A 133 -21.16 -8.67 -15.63
CA ILE A 133 -21.10 -8.26 -17.05
C ILE A 133 -22.05 -9.06 -17.95
N ARG A 134 -22.20 -10.37 -17.71
CA ARG A 134 -23.13 -11.21 -18.49
C ARG A 134 -24.58 -10.76 -18.36
N ARG A 135 -24.98 -10.35 -17.15
CA ARG A 135 -26.35 -9.87 -16.88
C ARG A 135 -26.58 -8.48 -17.43
N VAL A 136 -25.56 -7.62 -17.35
CA VAL A 136 -25.58 -6.31 -18.02
C VAL A 136 -25.77 -6.46 -19.53
N MET A 137 -25.05 -7.39 -20.17
CA MET A 137 -25.21 -7.67 -21.60
C MET A 137 -26.60 -8.23 -21.95
N ALA A 138 -27.28 -8.88 -21.01
CA ALA A 138 -28.66 -9.32 -21.14
C ALA A 138 -29.71 -8.21 -20.87
N GLY A 139 -29.27 -6.97 -20.59
CA GLY A 139 -30.14 -5.83 -20.36
C GLY A 139 -30.60 -5.63 -18.90
N ASP A 140 -30.03 -6.37 -17.94
CA ASP A 140 -30.36 -6.21 -16.52
C ASP A 140 -29.79 -4.89 -15.95
N LYS A 141 -30.68 -3.94 -15.70
CA LYS A 141 -30.35 -2.62 -15.15
C LYS A 141 -29.85 -2.69 -13.70
N PHE A 142 -30.30 -3.66 -12.92
CA PHE A 142 -29.86 -3.82 -11.53
C PHE A 142 -28.41 -4.30 -11.50
N SER A 143 -28.05 -5.28 -12.33
CA SER A 143 -26.65 -5.70 -12.49
C SER A 143 -25.76 -4.57 -13.01
N LEU A 144 -26.27 -3.68 -13.87
CA LEU A 144 -25.53 -2.48 -14.31
C LEU A 144 -25.27 -1.53 -13.12
N PHE A 145 -26.28 -1.29 -12.30
CA PHE A 145 -26.14 -0.49 -11.09
C PHE A 145 -25.10 -1.09 -10.13
N LEU A 146 -25.15 -2.41 -9.87
CA LEU A 146 -24.16 -3.10 -9.03
C LEU A 146 -22.75 -3.04 -9.62
N LEU A 147 -22.62 -3.16 -10.94
CA LEU A 147 -21.33 -3.02 -11.61
C LEU A 147 -20.74 -1.62 -11.39
N VAL A 148 -21.53 -0.57 -11.65
CA VAL A 148 -21.11 0.83 -11.44
C VAL A 148 -20.75 1.08 -9.97
N LEU A 149 -21.55 0.58 -9.03
CA LEU A 149 -21.30 0.70 -7.60
C LEU A 149 -19.96 0.03 -7.20
N GLY A 150 -19.71 -1.18 -7.69
CA GLY A 150 -18.46 -1.89 -7.44
C GLY A 150 -17.24 -1.17 -8.03
N CYS A 151 -17.34 -0.66 -9.26
CA CYS A 151 -16.30 0.16 -9.89
C CYS A 151 -16.01 1.42 -9.06
N GLY A 152 -17.06 2.16 -8.67
CA GLY A 152 -16.94 3.37 -7.88
C GLY A 152 -16.33 3.12 -6.50
N GLY A 153 -16.77 2.05 -5.82
CA GLY A 153 -16.23 1.65 -4.52
C GLY A 153 -14.76 1.26 -4.57
N ALA A 154 -14.36 0.44 -5.56
CA ALA A 154 -12.97 0.05 -5.76
C ALA A 154 -12.07 1.28 -6.02
N MET A 155 -12.52 2.19 -6.88
CA MET A 155 -11.78 3.42 -7.18
C MET A 155 -11.66 4.33 -5.95
N ALA A 156 -12.76 4.55 -5.22
CA ALA A 156 -12.76 5.38 -4.01
C ALA A 156 -11.76 4.87 -2.96
N ILE A 157 -11.70 3.55 -2.77
CA ILE A 157 -10.82 2.93 -1.78
C ILE A 157 -9.37 2.88 -2.25
N ALA A 158 -9.13 2.60 -3.54
CA ALA A 158 -7.78 2.73 -4.10
C ALA A 158 -7.24 4.15 -3.92
N CYS A 159 -8.06 5.17 -4.21
CA CYS A 159 -7.72 6.57 -4.00
C CYS A 159 -7.48 6.88 -2.52
N PHE A 160 -8.37 6.45 -1.63
CA PHE A 160 -8.23 6.68 -0.19
C PHE A 160 -6.95 6.04 0.36
N TRP A 161 -6.70 4.78 0.02
CA TRP A 161 -5.49 4.05 0.39
C TRP A 161 -4.23 4.75 -0.13
N PHE A 162 -4.23 5.15 -1.41
CA PHE A 162 -3.11 5.87 -2.01
C PHE A 162 -2.82 7.19 -1.29
N LEU A 163 -3.86 7.98 -0.97
CA LEU A 163 -3.71 9.24 -0.25
C LEU A 163 -3.16 9.05 1.16
N MET A 164 -3.70 8.08 1.90
CA MET A 164 -3.25 7.75 3.26
C MET A 164 -1.79 7.31 3.27
N GLU A 165 -1.42 6.40 2.37
CA GLU A 165 -0.08 5.84 2.34
C GLU A 165 0.94 6.86 1.80
N ARG A 166 0.55 7.71 0.85
CA ARG A 166 1.36 8.85 0.40
C ARG A 166 1.71 9.79 1.56
N ARG A 167 0.74 10.18 2.40
CA ARG A 167 1.00 11.03 3.58
C ARG A 167 2.02 10.40 4.51
N ARG A 168 1.81 9.12 4.86
CA ARG A 168 2.72 8.35 5.73
C ARG A 168 4.13 8.25 5.16
N PHE A 169 4.30 8.16 3.84
CA PHE A 169 5.63 8.15 3.23
C PHE A 169 6.33 9.49 3.30
N VAL A 170 5.59 10.58 3.09
CA VAL A 170 6.15 11.93 3.19
C VAL A 170 6.72 12.14 4.59
N GLU A 171 5.94 11.84 5.63
CA GLU A 171 6.37 11.92 7.02
C GLU A 171 7.57 11.01 7.31
N ALA A 172 7.54 9.76 6.82
CA ALA A 172 8.65 8.82 7.03
C ALA A 172 9.96 9.28 6.37
N ILE A 173 9.88 9.83 5.16
CA ILE A 173 11.06 10.35 4.45
C ILE A 173 11.58 11.62 5.13
N GLU A 174 10.70 12.54 5.54
CA GLU A 174 11.09 13.76 6.24
C GLU A 174 11.77 13.44 7.58
N ASN A 175 11.23 12.48 8.34
CA ASN A 175 11.87 11.99 9.57
C ASN A 175 13.23 11.34 9.31
N LEU A 176 13.36 10.57 8.23
CA LEU A 176 14.63 9.94 7.84
C LEU A 176 15.68 11.00 7.46
N VAL A 177 15.30 12.00 6.65
CA VAL A 177 16.18 13.12 6.28
C VAL A 177 16.65 13.85 7.54
N ALA A 178 15.73 14.19 8.44
CA ALA A 178 16.05 14.89 9.68
C ALA A 178 16.95 14.08 10.63
N GLN A 179 16.90 12.74 10.60
CA GLN A 179 17.82 11.89 11.36
C GLN A 179 19.20 11.81 10.71
N LEU A 180 19.26 11.74 9.38
CA LEU A 180 20.53 11.75 8.65
C LEU A 180 21.28 13.07 8.84
N ASP A 181 20.58 14.21 8.80
CA ASP A 181 21.16 15.54 9.01
C ASP A 181 21.73 15.72 10.44
N LYS A 182 21.18 15.02 11.44
CA LYS A 182 21.71 15.05 12.82
C LYS A 182 22.94 14.17 13.01
N SER A 183 23.16 13.22 12.12
CA SER A 183 24.23 12.23 12.21
C SER A 183 25.48 12.62 11.40
N ALA A 184 25.37 13.66 10.56
CA ALA A 184 26.45 14.23 9.76
C ALA A 184 27.15 15.38 10.51
#